data_AF-A0A662IG82-F1
#
_entry.id   AF-A0A662IG82-F1
#
_cell.length_a   1.000
_cell.length_b   1.000
_cell.length_c   1.000
_cell.angle_alpha   90.00
_cell.angle_beta   90.00
_cell.angle_gamma   90.00
#
_symmetry.space_group_name_H-M   'P 1'
#
loop_
_entity.id
_entity.type
_entity.pdbx_description
1 polymer ?
#
loop_
_entity_poly.entity_id
_entity_poly.type
_entity_poly.pdbx_seq_one_letter_code
_entity_poly.pdbx_strand_id
1 'polypeptide(L)'
;MRRLYALLEEIRDSITPLVRGYDLNTVYRATMYSTVYAALVRSYGSYHLLKPLEDKTPKSLVALAKGRLHHLFLELLSLLDKLLGSGRAVIVEGEANLQAIIDWLKHEVGEVDYVLIYDCMSLIEFLVISAYLQFKGVKSVFLSRMFLNPVGLTKFVTQQLHETYRYETLREVARIIAENLEGIGYSKSSYLDRKVHEYGHLGIDEFVKVIDIEGIAEEVLKQAIRGKLLVGTDHGYDIVRAVEGDYIYITHGFRPRDTYKSAPLLLLSRFALFMEAYGRW
;
A
#
# COMPACT_ATOMS: atom_id res chain seq x y z
N MET A 1 -4.85 -13.94 9.23
CA MET A 1 -5.73 -12.81 8.89
C MET A 1 -6.05 -11.93 10.09
N ARG A 2 -6.80 -12.35 11.13
CA ARG A 2 -7.09 -11.50 12.32
C ARG A 2 -5.88 -10.78 12.93
N ARG A 3 -4.75 -11.48 13.12
CA ARG A 3 -3.51 -10.90 13.65
C ARG A 3 -2.91 -9.82 12.74
N LEU A 4 -3.01 -9.98 11.42
CA LEU A 4 -2.52 -8.98 10.48
C LEU A 4 -3.32 -7.68 10.61
N TYR A 5 -4.65 -7.76 10.67
CA TYR A 5 -5.50 -6.59 10.83
C TYR A 5 -5.27 -5.87 12.14
N ALA A 6 -5.21 -6.60 13.25
CA ALA A 6 -4.89 -6.01 14.54
C ALA A 6 -3.55 -5.25 14.50
N LEU A 7 -2.55 -5.80 13.80
CA LEU A 7 -1.25 -5.15 13.64
C LEU A 7 -1.30 -3.91 12.71
N LEU A 8 -2.06 -3.95 11.62
CA LEU A 8 -2.25 -2.78 10.75
C LEU A 8 -2.92 -1.62 11.52
N GLU A 9 -3.92 -1.94 12.33
CA GLU A 9 -4.61 -0.99 13.21
C GLU A 9 -3.64 -0.43 14.27
N GLU A 10 -2.81 -1.28 14.89
CA GLU A 10 -1.80 -0.84 15.88
C GLU A 10 -0.73 0.06 15.25
N ILE A 11 -0.30 -0.23 14.02
CA ILE A 11 0.62 0.62 13.27
C ILE A 11 -0.04 1.96 12.97
N ARG A 12 -1.28 1.97 12.45
CA ARG A 12 -2.07 3.20 12.22
C ARG A 12 -2.17 4.04 13.50
N ASP A 13 -2.52 3.41 14.62
CA ASP A 13 -2.67 4.10 15.91
C ASP A 13 -1.32 4.64 16.43
N SER A 14 -0.21 4.01 16.06
CA SER A 14 1.16 4.51 16.37
C SER A 14 1.59 5.66 15.46
N ILE A 15 1.09 5.73 14.22
CA ILE A 15 1.36 6.80 13.26
C ILE A 15 0.48 8.03 13.52
N THR A 16 -0.78 7.83 13.93
CA THR A 16 -1.80 8.90 14.08
C THR A 16 -1.34 10.09 14.95
N PRO A 17 -0.68 9.89 16.11
CA PRO A 17 -0.16 11.01 16.90
C PRO A 17 0.87 11.87 16.15
N LEU A 18 1.61 11.30 15.20
CA LEU A 18 2.65 12.01 14.45
C LEU A 18 2.05 13.02 13.47
N VAL A 19 0.88 12.71 12.90
CA VAL A 19 0.12 13.60 12.01
C VAL A 19 -0.30 14.89 12.72
N ARG A 20 -0.34 14.92 14.05
CA ARG A 20 -0.62 16.14 14.83
C ARG A 20 0.56 17.10 14.89
N GLY A 21 1.79 16.56 14.87
CA GLY A 21 3.02 17.32 15.11
C GLY A 21 3.88 17.56 13.87
N TYR A 22 3.59 16.85 12.78
CA TYR A 22 4.35 16.90 11.53
C TYR A 22 3.40 16.91 10.33
N ASP A 23 3.84 17.52 9.22
CA ASP A 23 3.16 17.42 7.94
C ASP A 23 3.15 15.98 7.43
N LEU A 24 2.18 15.65 6.57
CA LEU A 24 1.97 14.27 6.15
C LEU A 24 3.13 13.71 5.32
N ASN A 25 3.84 14.55 4.56
CA ASN A 25 5.02 14.13 3.80
C ASN A 25 6.17 13.70 4.74
N THR A 26 6.36 14.42 5.83
CA THR A 26 7.33 14.06 6.88
C THR A 26 6.94 12.75 7.59
N VAL A 27 5.65 12.54 7.88
CA VAL A 27 5.14 11.29 8.48
C VAL A 27 5.30 10.12 7.50
N TYR A 28 4.97 10.31 6.23
CA TYR A 28 5.15 9.33 5.16
C TYR A 28 6.62 8.91 5.03
N ARG A 29 7.53 9.88 5.02
CA ARG A 29 8.98 9.64 5.00
C ARG A 29 9.44 8.79 6.19
N ALA A 30 9.01 9.12 7.41
CA ALA A 30 9.36 8.36 8.61
C ALA A 30 8.77 6.94 8.59
N THR A 31 7.56 6.77 8.06
CA THR A 31 6.90 5.47 7.91
C THR A 31 7.63 4.59 6.90
N MET A 32 7.99 5.16 5.73
CA MET A 32 8.84 4.50 4.74
C MET A 32 10.19 4.11 5.35
N TYR A 33 10.86 5.04 6.02
CA TYR A 33 12.13 4.79 6.69
C TYR A 33 12.02 3.61 7.67
N SER A 34 11.01 3.61 8.54
CA SER A 34 10.81 2.54 9.53
C SER A 34 10.58 1.17 8.88
N THR A 35 9.80 1.14 7.80
CA THR A 35 9.49 -0.08 7.05
C THR A 35 10.75 -0.67 6.43
N VAL A 36 11.54 0.15 5.75
CA VAL A 36 12.78 -0.30 5.08
C VAL A 36 13.89 -0.58 6.10
N TYR A 37 13.94 0.17 7.20
CA TYR A 37 14.87 -0.10 8.30
C TYR A 37 14.62 -1.50 8.88
N ALA A 38 13.36 -1.86 9.13
CA ALA A 38 13.01 -3.21 9.57
C ALA A 38 13.43 -4.29 8.55
N ALA A 39 13.22 -4.05 7.25
CA ALA A 39 13.63 -4.97 6.20
C ALA A 39 15.16 -5.17 6.14
N LEU A 40 15.92 -4.08 6.20
CA LEU A 40 17.39 -4.11 6.13
C LEU A 40 18.04 -4.76 7.34
N VAL A 41 17.61 -4.38 8.56
CA VAL A 41 18.12 -4.96 9.79
C VAL A 41 17.87 -6.46 9.81
N ARG A 42 16.67 -6.89 9.41
CA ARG A 42 16.30 -8.31 9.32
C ARG A 42 17.14 -9.08 8.31
N SER A 43 17.35 -8.53 7.12
CA SER A 43 17.98 -9.26 6.00
C SER A 43 19.51 -9.18 6.00
N TYR A 44 20.10 -8.10 6.52
CA TYR A 44 21.53 -7.81 6.37
C TYR A 44 22.21 -7.33 7.65
N GLY A 45 21.48 -7.08 8.75
CA GLY A 45 22.05 -6.56 9.99
C GLY A 45 22.64 -5.14 9.89
N SER A 46 22.46 -4.45 8.77
CA SER A 46 22.99 -3.12 8.50
C SER A 46 21.96 -2.26 7.76
N TYR A 47 21.93 -0.96 8.07
CA TYR A 47 20.97 0.00 7.53
C TYR A 47 21.64 1.26 6.95
N HIS A 48 22.96 1.23 6.70
CA HIS A 48 23.71 2.37 6.18
C HIS A 48 23.12 2.95 4.88
N LEU A 49 22.51 2.10 4.06
CA LEU A 49 21.80 2.47 2.83
C LEU A 49 20.61 3.43 3.02
N LEU A 50 20.10 3.56 4.25
CA LEU A 50 19.05 4.52 4.59
C LEU A 50 19.58 5.87 5.03
N LYS A 51 20.90 6.10 5.08
CA LYS A 51 21.45 7.39 5.48
C LYS A 51 20.89 8.59 4.70
N PRO A 52 20.74 8.55 3.36
CA PRO A 52 20.14 9.65 2.61
C PRO A 52 18.72 10.01 3.08
N LEU A 53 17.94 9.00 3.49
CA LEU A 53 16.58 9.18 4.02
C LEU A 53 16.58 9.61 5.49
N GLU A 54 17.50 9.05 6.29
CA GLU A 54 17.71 9.40 7.71
C GLU A 54 18.04 10.88 7.87
N ASP A 55 18.98 11.40 7.08
CA ASP A 55 19.48 12.77 7.18
C ASP A 55 18.40 13.80 6.82
N LYS A 56 17.42 13.39 6.00
CA LYS A 56 16.24 14.19 5.62
C LYS A 56 15.07 14.01 6.59
N THR A 57 15.20 13.24 7.67
CA THR A 57 14.10 12.91 8.59
C THR A 57 14.37 13.53 9.98
N PRO A 58 13.38 14.20 10.62
CA PRO A 58 13.57 14.74 11.97
C PRO A 58 14.08 13.69 12.95
N LYS A 59 15.07 14.05 13.78
CA LYS A 59 15.75 13.12 14.70
C LYS A 59 14.78 12.39 15.65
N SER A 60 13.75 13.08 16.11
CA SER A 60 12.67 12.51 16.93
C SER A 60 11.93 11.39 16.21
N LEU A 61 11.62 11.59 14.93
CA LEU A 61 10.96 10.59 14.09
C LEU A 61 11.89 9.44 13.73
N VAL A 62 13.19 9.69 13.50
CA VAL A 62 14.18 8.62 13.33
C VAL A 62 14.26 7.75 14.58
N ALA A 63 14.28 8.34 15.77
CA ALA A 63 14.30 7.60 17.03
C ALA A 63 13.04 6.72 17.20
N LEU A 64 11.87 7.27 16.89
CA LEU A 64 10.61 6.51 16.91
C LEU A 64 10.60 5.39 15.87
N ALA A 65 11.07 5.67 14.66
CA ALA A 65 11.15 4.72 13.56
C ALA A 65 12.08 3.55 13.88
N LYS A 66 13.21 3.80 14.56
CA LYS A 66 14.13 2.75 15.04
C LYS A 66 13.66 2.02 16.29
N GLY A 67 12.74 2.62 17.05
CA GLY A 67 12.18 2.08 18.29
C GLY A 67 10.86 1.35 18.06
N ARG A 68 9.75 1.94 18.54
CA ARG A 68 8.44 1.29 18.53
C ARG A 68 7.97 0.87 17.13
N LEU A 69 8.08 1.77 16.14
CA LEU A 69 7.59 1.46 14.79
C LEU A 69 8.40 0.33 14.15
N HIS A 70 9.71 0.26 14.37
CA HIS A 70 10.55 -0.83 13.88
C HIS A 70 10.03 -2.20 14.32
N HIS A 71 9.66 -2.37 15.59
CA HIS A 71 9.15 -3.65 16.08
C HIS A 71 7.83 -4.05 15.42
N LEU A 72 6.91 -3.09 15.27
CA LEU A 72 5.63 -3.34 14.60
C LEU A 72 5.82 -3.68 13.11
N PHE A 73 6.69 -2.95 12.42
CA PHE A 73 7.02 -3.25 11.03
C PHE A 73 7.73 -4.60 10.90
N LEU A 74 8.66 -4.95 11.79
CA LEU A 74 9.32 -6.25 11.76
C LEU A 74 8.30 -7.40 11.87
N GLU A 75 7.34 -7.28 12.78
CA GLU A 75 6.24 -8.26 12.90
C GLU A 75 5.38 -8.29 11.62
N LEU A 76 5.05 -7.12 11.07
CA LEU A 76 4.26 -7.00 9.84
C LEU A 76 4.97 -7.71 8.70
N LEU A 77 6.26 -7.45 8.49
CA LEU A 77 7.05 -8.08 7.45
C LEU A 77 7.10 -9.59 7.62
N SER A 78 7.21 -10.10 8.85
CA SER A 78 7.13 -11.54 9.11
C SER A 78 5.77 -12.14 8.78
N LEU A 79 4.66 -11.42 8.98
CA LEU A 79 3.33 -11.87 8.58
C LEU A 79 3.16 -11.85 7.06
N LEU A 80 3.65 -10.81 6.39
CA LEU A 80 3.62 -10.71 4.93
C LEU A 80 4.44 -11.82 4.26
N ASP A 81 5.64 -12.11 4.77
CA ASP A 81 6.47 -13.22 4.26
C ASP A 81 5.81 -14.58 4.44
N LYS A 82 5.13 -14.80 5.58
CA LYS A 82 4.35 -16.02 5.80
C LYS A 82 3.21 -16.14 4.79
N LEU A 83 2.54 -15.05 4.44
CA LEU A 83 1.50 -15.05 3.41
C LEU A 83 2.08 -15.43 2.05
N LEU A 84 3.18 -14.78 1.64
CA LEU A 84 3.87 -15.08 0.38
C LEU A 84 4.41 -16.52 0.32
N GLY A 85 5.00 -17.00 1.43
CA GLY A 85 5.58 -18.34 1.52
C GLY A 85 4.56 -19.46 1.75
N SER A 86 3.33 -19.14 2.15
CA SER A 86 2.33 -20.16 2.47
C SER A 86 1.86 -20.98 1.26
N GLY A 87 2.16 -20.54 0.03
CA GLY A 87 1.66 -21.16 -1.21
C GLY A 87 0.14 -21.08 -1.37
N ARG A 88 -0.59 -20.81 -0.27
CA ARG A 88 -1.95 -20.29 -0.23
C ARG A 88 -1.88 -18.88 -0.76
N ALA A 89 -1.83 -18.77 -2.09
CA ALA A 89 -2.60 -17.72 -2.68
C ALA A 89 -3.98 -17.82 -2.03
N VAL A 90 -4.40 -16.81 -1.28
CA VAL A 90 -5.79 -16.69 -0.82
C VAL A 90 -6.72 -16.53 -2.05
N ILE A 91 -6.16 -16.66 -3.26
CA ILE A 91 -6.81 -16.86 -4.55
C ILE A 91 -6.11 -17.96 -5.39
N VAL A 92 -5.76 -19.11 -4.81
CA VAL A 92 -5.64 -20.37 -5.58
C VAL A 92 -6.39 -21.46 -4.83
N GLU A 93 -7.66 -21.19 -4.53
CA GLU A 93 -8.69 -22.23 -4.44
C GLU A 93 -9.94 -21.68 -5.15
N GLY A 94 -9.92 -21.75 -6.49
CA GLY A 94 -11.00 -21.28 -7.37
C GLY A 94 -10.68 -19.92 -8.01
N GLU A 95 -10.15 -19.97 -9.23
CA GLU A 95 -9.97 -18.90 -10.23
C GLU A 95 -10.21 -17.44 -9.80
N ALA A 96 -9.16 -16.64 -9.97
CA ALA A 96 -9.13 -15.20 -10.05
C ALA A 96 -10.34 -14.55 -10.74
N ASN A 97 -11.45 -14.40 -10.03
CA ASN A 97 -12.73 -13.95 -10.58
C ASN A 97 -13.18 -12.66 -9.89
N LEU A 98 -13.39 -11.61 -10.68
CA LEU A 98 -13.86 -10.31 -10.21
C LEU A 98 -15.19 -10.45 -9.47
N GLN A 99 -16.02 -11.40 -9.87
CA GLN A 99 -17.26 -11.73 -9.17
C GLN A 99 -17.00 -12.21 -7.74
N ALA A 100 -15.98 -13.04 -7.50
CA ALA A 100 -15.64 -13.50 -6.15
C ALA A 100 -15.13 -12.35 -5.26
N ILE A 101 -14.41 -11.38 -5.85
CA ILE A 101 -14.02 -10.14 -5.16
C ILE A 101 -15.26 -9.33 -4.81
N ILE A 102 -16.17 -9.14 -5.76
CA ILE A 102 -17.42 -8.39 -5.58
C ILE A 102 -18.30 -9.04 -4.51
N ASP A 103 -18.50 -10.35 -4.55
CA ASP A 103 -19.33 -11.08 -3.59
C ASP A 103 -18.75 -10.97 -2.17
N TRP A 104 -17.42 -11.02 -2.06
CA TRP A 104 -16.74 -10.77 -0.80
C TRP A 104 -16.91 -9.33 -0.32
N LEU A 105 -16.72 -8.33 -1.19
CA LEU A 105 -16.93 -6.92 -0.86
C LEU A 105 -18.38 -6.66 -0.44
N LYS A 106 -19.37 -7.18 -1.17
CA LYS A 106 -20.80 -7.13 -0.82
C LYS A 106 -21.05 -7.66 0.58
N HIS A 107 -20.45 -8.80 0.93
CA HIS A 107 -20.63 -9.41 2.25
C HIS A 107 -19.94 -8.62 3.36
N GLU A 108 -18.77 -8.05 3.09
CA GLU A 108 -17.96 -7.39 4.12
C GLU A 108 -18.32 -5.93 4.35
N VAL A 109 -18.51 -5.16 3.29
CA VAL A 109 -18.82 -3.72 3.39
C VAL A 109 -20.28 -3.40 3.03
N GLY A 110 -21.01 -4.28 2.36
CA GLY A 110 -22.36 -3.96 1.88
C GLY A 110 -22.35 -2.83 0.87
N GLU A 111 -23.35 -1.95 0.92
CA GLU A 111 -23.45 -0.76 0.07
C GLU A 111 -22.34 0.25 0.37
N VAL A 112 -21.83 0.91 -0.66
CA VAL A 112 -20.87 2.02 -0.55
C VAL A 112 -21.26 3.12 -1.52
N ASP A 113 -21.11 4.38 -1.14
CA ASP A 113 -21.43 5.52 -2.00
C ASP A 113 -20.37 5.73 -3.09
N TYR A 114 -19.10 5.50 -2.75
CA TYR A 114 -17.96 5.81 -3.60
C TYR A 114 -16.95 4.68 -3.66
N VAL A 115 -16.36 4.46 -4.84
CA VAL A 115 -15.23 3.53 -5.04
C VAL A 115 -14.04 4.27 -5.64
N LEU A 116 -12.88 4.17 -5.00
CA LEU A 116 -11.64 4.79 -5.45
C LEU A 116 -10.55 3.72 -5.55
N ILE A 117 -10.06 3.48 -6.76
CA ILE A 117 -9.00 2.49 -7.00
C ILE A 117 -7.71 3.18 -7.43
N TYR A 118 -6.63 2.92 -6.70
CA TYR A 118 -5.30 3.39 -7.05
C TYR A 118 -4.50 2.30 -7.76
N ASP A 119 -3.87 2.69 -8.86
CA ASP A 119 -2.88 1.89 -9.58
C ASP A 119 -1.54 2.01 -8.83
N CYS A 120 -1.03 0.91 -8.30
CA CYS A 120 0.24 0.85 -7.56
C CYS A 120 0.27 1.55 -6.18
N MET A 121 -0.82 1.53 -5.39
CA MET A 121 -0.79 2.04 -4.01
C MET A 121 -0.30 0.98 -3.04
N SER A 122 0.82 1.24 -2.35
CA SER A 122 1.39 0.27 -1.43
C SER A 122 0.76 0.36 -0.04
N LEU A 123 0.96 -0.69 0.75
CA LEU A 123 0.51 -0.78 2.14
C LEU A 123 1.00 0.42 2.98
N ILE A 124 2.16 0.97 2.64
CA ILE A 124 2.76 2.13 3.32
C ILE A 124 1.87 3.37 3.15
N GLU A 125 1.40 3.67 1.95
CA GLU A 125 0.47 4.79 1.72
C GLU A 125 -0.85 4.55 2.44
N PHE A 126 -1.42 3.34 2.37
CA PHE A 126 -2.66 3.02 3.09
C PHE A 126 -2.55 3.26 4.60
N LEU A 127 -1.44 2.87 5.24
CA LEU A 127 -1.22 3.09 6.66
C LEU A 127 -1.16 4.58 7.02
N VAL A 128 -0.46 5.38 6.21
CA VAL A 128 -0.33 6.83 6.42
C VAL A 128 -1.67 7.54 6.18
N ILE A 129 -2.39 7.19 5.11
CA ILE A 129 -3.72 7.73 4.80
C ILE A 129 -4.71 7.34 5.90
N SER A 130 -4.72 6.08 6.34
CA SER A 130 -5.61 5.63 7.41
C SER A 130 -5.37 6.39 8.72
N ALA A 131 -4.12 6.66 9.07
CA ALA A 131 -3.76 7.48 10.23
C ALA A 131 -4.19 8.94 10.06
N TYR A 132 -4.07 9.49 8.84
CA TYR A 132 -4.56 10.82 8.51
C TYR A 132 -6.08 10.93 8.67
N LEU A 133 -6.85 9.98 8.13
CA LEU A 133 -8.30 9.94 8.24
C LEU A 133 -8.74 9.86 9.71
N GLN A 134 -8.11 9.00 10.50
CA GLN A 134 -8.39 8.88 11.94
C GLN A 134 -8.11 10.20 12.67
N PHE A 135 -7.01 10.89 12.34
CA PHE A 135 -6.73 12.22 12.89
C PHE A 135 -7.81 13.25 12.52
N LYS A 136 -8.37 13.16 11.31
CA LYS A 136 -9.48 14.01 10.83
C LYS A 136 -10.87 13.58 11.33
N GLY A 137 -10.95 12.55 12.17
CA GLY A 137 -12.21 12.06 12.72
C GLY A 137 -13.02 11.17 11.77
N VAL A 138 -12.44 10.77 10.63
CA VAL A 138 -13.01 9.79 9.72
C VAL A 138 -12.62 8.39 10.17
N LYS A 139 -13.58 7.47 10.21
CA LYS A 139 -13.29 6.07 10.52
C LYS A 139 -12.76 5.39 9.26
N SER A 140 -11.67 4.66 9.38
CA SER A 140 -11.10 3.82 8.34
C SER A 140 -10.83 2.41 8.87
N VAL A 141 -11.14 1.38 8.08
CA VAL A 141 -10.99 -0.03 8.46
C VAL A 141 -10.41 -0.82 7.29
N PHE A 142 -9.32 -1.56 7.54
CA PHE A 142 -8.78 -2.51 6.57
C PHE A 142 -9.69 -3.74 6.45
N LEU A 143 -9.98 -4.16 5.22
CA LEU A 143 -10.87 -5.31 4.99
C LEU A 143 -10.17 -6.66 5.23
N SER A 144 -10.95 -7.68 5.57
CA SER A 144 -10.59 -8.99 6.13
C SER A 144 -9.83 -9.92 5.18
N ARG A 145 -9.67 -9.53 3.91
CA ARG A 145 -8.83 -10.23 2.93
C ARG A 145 -7.83 -9.29 2.28
N MET A 146 -6.69 -9.86 1.93
CA MET A 146 -5.71 -9.27 1.01
C MET A 146 -5.52 -10.26 -0.13
N PHE A 147 -5.43 -9.73 -1.34
CA PHE A 147 -5.29 -10.51 -2.55
C PHE A 147 -3.80 -10.65 -2.91
N LEU A 148 -3.39 -11.86 -3.27
CA LEU A 148 -2.00 -12.16 -3.63
C LEU A 148 -1.85 -12.29 -5.15
N ASN A 149 -1.07 -11.40 -5.73
CA ASN A 149 -0.76 -11.43 -7.15
C ASN A 149 0.34 -12.47 -7.45
N PRO A 150 0.20 -13.27 -8.52
CA PRO A 150 1.23 -14.23 -8.91
C PRO A 150 2.59 -13.58 -9.20
N VAL A 151 3.67 -14.36 -9.09
CA VAL A 151 5.02 -13.84 -9.38
C VAL A 151 5.13 -13.38 -10.83
N GLY A 152 5.55 -12.12 -11.02
CA GLY A 152 5.69 -11.49 -12.34
C GLY A 152 4.40 -10.92 -12.94
N LEU A 153 3.25 -11.12 -12.31
CA LEU A 153 1.97 -10.53 -12.69
C LEU A 153 1.56 -9.53 -11.60
N THR A 154 1.53 -8.24 -11.92
CA THR A 154 1.02 -7.20 -10.99
C THR A 154 -0.43 -6.82 -11.32
N LYS A 155 -0.94 -7.29 -12.46
CA LYS A 155 -2.20 -6.86 -13.07
C LYS A 155 -3.35 -7.85 -12.83
N PHE A 156 -3.37 -8.52 -11.69
CA PHE A 156 -4.34 -9.59 -11.42
C PHE A 156 -5.78 -9.13 -11.58
N VAL A 157 -6.12 -8.00 -10.95
CA VAL A 157 -7.47 -7.43 -10.96
C VAL A 157 -7.86 -6.95 -12.37
N THR A 158 -6.89 -6.46 -13.15
CA THR A 158 -7.13 -5.89 -14.47
C THR A 158 -7.04 -6.90 -15.62
N GLN A 159 -6.44 -8.07 -15.41
CA GLN A 159 -6.32 -9.15 -16.40
C GLN A 159 -7.60 -9.97 -16.56
N GLN A 160 -8.57 -9.82 -15.66
CA GLN A 160 -9.84 -10.55 -15.68
C GLN A 160 -10.88 -9.94 -16.64
N LEU A 161 -10.63 -8.72 -17.12
CA LEU A 161 -11.44 -8.10 -18.18
C LEU A 161 -10.79 -8.41 -19.52
N HIS A 162 -11.30 -9.43 -20.21
CA HIS A 162 -10.88 -9.71 -21.58
C HIS A 162 -11.24 -8.54 -22.51
N GLU A 163 -10.27 -8.12 -23.33
CA GLU A 163 -10.45 -7.31 -24.53
C GLU A 163 -11.06 -5.91 -24.36
N THR A 164 -10.47 -5.03 -23.55
CA THR A 164 -10.61 -3.59 -23.81
C THR A 164 -9.44 -2.81 -23.21
N TYR A 165 -8.93 -1.84 -23.97
CA TYR A 165 -7.74 -1.01 -23.77
C TYR A 165 -7.13 -0.98 -22.34
N ARG A 166 -5.82 -1.30 -22.23
CA ARG A 166 -5.01 -1.37 -20.97
C ARG A 166 -5.14 -0.18 -20.01
N TYR A 167 -5.59 0.99 -20.47
CA TYR A 167 -5.76 2.18 -19.64
C TYR A 167 -7.17 2.30 -19.03
N GLU A 168 -8.13 1.54 -19.55
CA GLU A 168 -9.54 1.57 -19.13
C GLU A 168 -9.87 0.41 -18.17
N THR A 169 -9.05 -0.64 -18.10
CA THR A 169 -9.34 -1.85 -17.32
C THR A 169 -9.50 -1.60 -15.82
N LEU A 170 -8.63 -0.82 -15.16
CA LEU A 170 -8.76 -0.61 -13.70
C LEU A 170 -9.90 0.35 -13.35
N ARG A 171 -10.17 1.33 -14.22
CA ARG A 171 -11.33 2.21 -14.07
C ARG A 171 -12.62 1.44 -14.25
N GLU A 172 -12.61 0.49 -15.18
CA GLU A 172 -13.73 -0.41 -15.43
C GLU A 172 -13.97 -1.36 -14.25
N VAL A 173 -12.91 -1.89 -13.64
CA VAL A 173 -13.05 -2.62 -12.37
C VAL A 173 -13.69 -1.75 -11.29
N ALA A 174 -13.23 -0.50 -11.14
CA ALA A 174 -13.83 0.43 -10.17
C ALA A 174 -15.32 0.66 -10.46
N ARG A 175 -15.71 0.80 -11.73
CA ARG A 175 -17.11 0.93 -12.19
C ARG A 175 -17.92 -0.31 -11.80
N ILE A 176 -17.46 -1.50 -12.17
CA ILE A 176 -18.16 -2.77 -11.91
C ILE A 176 -18.33 -2.98 -10.40
N ILE A 177 -17.30 -2.71 -9.59
CA ILE A 177 -17.40 -2.77 -8.12
C ILE A 177 -18.45 -1.77 -7.63
N ALA A 178 -18.41 -0.51 -8.07
CA ALA A 178 -19.36 0.51 -7.63
C ALA A 178 -20.81 0.13 -7.97
N GLU A 179 -21.08 -0.28 -9.22
CA GLU A 179 -22.42 -0.69 -9.65
C GLU A 179 -22.95 -1.88 -8.85
N ASN A 180 -22.08 -2.81 -8.51
CA ASN A 180 -22.45 -3.97 -7.70
C ASN A 180 -22.65 -3.67 -6.22
N LEU A 181 -22.06 -2.59 -5.71
CA LEU A 181 -22.21 -2.14 -4.32
C LEU A 181 -23.15 -0.93 -4.20
N GLU A 182 -23.98 -0.68 -5.22
CA GLU A 182 -24.96 0.42 -5.29
C GLU A 182 -24.35 1.83 -5.19
N GLY A 183 -23.08 1.96 -5.55
CA GLY A 183 -22.35 3.21 -5.49
C GLY A 183 -22.73 4.21 -6.58
N ILE A 184 -22.70 5.48 -6.20
CA ILE A 184 -23.06 6.62 -7.06
C ILE A 184 -21.85 7.27 -7.73
N GLY A 185 -20.63 6.88 -7.36
CA GLY A 185 -19.41 7.40 -7.96
C GLY A 185 -18.24 6.42 -7.90
N TYR A 186 -17.41 6.46 -8.94
CA TYR A 186 -16.19 5.69 -9.01
C TYR A 186 -15.07 6.48 -9.66
N SER A 187 -13.83 6.18 -9.28
CA SER A 187 -12.65 6.82 -9.86
C SER A 187 -11.42 5.91 -9.80
N LYS A 188 -10.47 6.19 -10.71
CA LYS A 188 -9.19 5.51 -10.79
C LYS A 188 -8.07 6.55 -10.81
N SER A 189 -7.02 6.33 -10.03
CA SER A 189 -5.82 7.16 -10.05
C SER A 189 -4.60 6.37 -10.50
N SER A 190 -3.92 6.85 -11.55
CA SER A 190 -2.59 6.37 -12.01
C SER A 190 -1.43 7.17 -11.42
N TYR A 191 -1.67 8.01 -10.41
CA TYR A 191 -0.64 8.91 -9.91
C TYR A 191 0.59 8.15 -9.39
N LEU A 192 0.38 7.17 -8.50
CA LEU A 192 1.47 6.40 -7.90
C LEU A 192 2.19 5.52 -8.92
N ASP A 193 1.45 4.86 -9.82
CA ASP A 193 2.02 4.10 -10.92
C ASP A 193 3.00 4.92 -11.78
N ARG A 194 2.60 6.13 -12.18
CA ARG A 194 3.48 7.05 -12.92
C ARG A 194 4.71 7.44 -12.10
N LYS A 195 4.54 7.74 -10.81
CA LYS A 195 5.67 8.11 -9.95
C LYS A 195 6.65 6.96 -9.73
N VAL A 196 6.18 5.72 -9.63
CA VAL A 196 7.04 4.54 -9.56
C VAL A 196 7.84 4.38 -10.85
N HIS A 197 7.22 4.58 -12.02
CA HIS A 197 7.92 4.54 -13.29
C HIS A 197 8.97 5.65 -13.45
N GLU A 198 8.59 6.90 -13.14
CA GLU A 198 9.42 8.09 -13.34
C GLU A 198 10.56 8.20 -12.32
N TYR A 199 10.30 7.88 -11.05
CA TYR A 199 11.22 8.17 -9.94
C TYR A 199 11.65 6.95 -9.13
N GLY A 200 10.97 5.80 -9.25
CA GLY A 200 11.25 4.63 -8.40
C GLY A 200 12.70 4.15 -8.50
N HIS A 201 13.29 4.21 -9.70
CA HIS A 201 14.67 3.81 -9.97
C HIS A 201 15.74 4.81 -9.50
N LEU A 202 15.35 6.05 -9.13
CA LEU A 202 16.30 7.10 -8.72
C LEU A 202 16.75 6.99 -7.27
N GLY A 203 16.10 6.13 -6.48
CA GLY A 203 16.39 5.95 -5.06
C GLY A 203 15.17 6.23 -4.19
N ILE A 204 15.12 5.56 -3.04
CA ILE A 204 13.99 5.67 -2.11
C ILE A 204 13.78 7.08 -1.56
N ASP A 205 14.85 7.84 -1.37
CA ASP A 205 14.80 9.19 -0.82
C ASP A 205 14.28 10.24 -1.82
N GLU A 206 14.58 10.07 -3.10
CA GLU A 206 13.96 10.90 -4.15
C GLU A 206 12.51 10.46 -4.40
N PHE A 207 12.20 9.16 -4.36
CA PHE A 207 10.83 8.68 -4.49
C PHE A 207 9.90 9.29 -3.43
N VAL A 208 10.23 9.18 -2.14
CA VAL A 208 9.36 9.73 -1.07
C VAL A 208 9.22 11.24 -1.11
N LYS A 209 10.14 11.95 -1.76
CA LYS A 209 10.14 13.41 -1.88
C LYS A 209 9.17 13.88 -2.96
N VAL A 210 8.94 13.08 -4.00
CA VAL A 210 8.08 13.45 -5.14
C VAL A 210 6.62 12.98 -5.01
N ILE A 211 6.34 12.07 -4.08
CA ILE A 211 4.98 11.63 -3.78
C ILE A 211 4.26 12.72 -3.01
N ASP A 212 3.16 13.22 -3.58
CA ASP A 212 2.21 14.11 -2.91
C ASP A 212 1.22 13.28 -2.08
N ILE A 213 1.70 12.78 -0.94
CA ILE A 213 0.86 11.93 -0.06
C ILE A 213 -0.27 12.74 0.59
N GLU A 214 -0.08 14.04 0.76
CA GLU A 214 -1.10 14.95 1.28
C GLU A 214 -2.25 15.11 0.29
N GLY A 215 -1.97 15.35 -0.99
CA GLY A 215 -2.97 15.40 -2.04
C GLY A 215 -3.78 14.10 -2.18
N ILE A 216 -3.12 12.94 -2.07
CA ILE A 216 -3.78 11.62 -2.06
C ILE A 216 -4.69 11.47 -0.83
N ALA A 217 -4.19 11.81 0.37
CA ALA A 217 -4.97 11.69 1.59
C ALA A 217 -6.18 12.64 1.62
N GLU A 218 -6.04 13.84 1.07
CA GLU A 218 -7.13 14.80 0.88
C GLU A 218 -8.17 14.33 -0.12
N GLU A 219 -7.78 13.68 -1.22
CA GLU A 219 -8.69 13.05 -2.17
C GLU A 219 -9.55 11.98 -1.48
N VAL A 220 -8.93 11.10 -0.70
CA VAL A 220 -9.62 10.07 0.07
C VAL A 220 -10.55 10.69 1.12
N LEU A 221 -10.07 11.68 1.86
CA LEU A 221 -10.86 12.38 2.87
C LEU A 221 -12.13 13.00 2.28
N LYS A 222 -12.01 13.73 1.16
CA LYS A 222 -13.12 14.41 0.51
C LYS A 222 -14.25 13.48 0.10
N GLN A 223 -13.97 12.24 -0.29
CA GLN A 223 -15.00 11.27 -0.61
C GLN A 223 -15.56 10.61 0.66
N ALA A 224 -14.70 10.26 1.62
CA ALA A 224 -15.12 9.59 2.86
C ALA A 224 -16.00 10.47 3.78
N ILE A 225 -15.91 11.80 3.69
CA ILE A 225 -16.81 12.70 4.42
C ILE A 225 -18.19 12.86 3.74
N ARG A 226 -18.30 12.54 2.45
CA ARG A 226 -19.55 12.67 1.69
C ARG A 226 -20.42 11.42 1.74
N GLY A 227 -19.82 10.28 2.10
CA GLY A 227 -20.47 8.99 2.13
C GLY A 227 -19.47 7.89 2.47
N LYS A 228 -19.95 6.65 2.45
CA LYS A 228 -19.12 5.46 2.64
C LYS A 228 -18.26 5.21 1.40
N LEU A 229 -16.95 5.26 1.59
CA LEU A 229 -15.95 5.09 0.56
C LEU A 229 -15.28 3.72 0.67
N LEU A 230 -15.14 3.02 -0.45
CA LEU A 230 -14.23 1.91 -0.60
C LEU A 230 -12.98 2.37 -1.36
N VAL A 231 -11.82 2.30 -0.70
CA VAL A 231 -10.51 2.56 -1.33
C VAL A 231 -9.81 1.24 -1.58
N GLY A 232 -9.28 1.04 -2.79
CA GLY A 232 -8.59 -0.19 -3.16
C GLY A 232 -7.38 0.03 -4.05
N THR A 233 -6.63 -1.04 -4.27
CA THR A 233 -5.51 -1.08 -5.23
C THR A 233 -5.40 -2.43 -5.90
N ASP A 234 -4.88 -2.46 -7.11
CA ASP A 234 -4.57 -3.70 -7.84
C ASP A 234 -3.21 -4.30 -7.46
N HIS A 235 -2.27 -3.48 -6.99
CA HIS A 235 -1.00 -3.89 -6.41
C HIS A 235 -0.30 -2.76 -5.66
N GLY A 236 0.71 -3.08 -4.84
CA GLY A 236 1.72 -2.11 -4.36
C GLY A 236 2.95 -2.04 -5.26
N TYR A 237 4.07 -1.57 -4.71
CA TYR A 237 5.40 -1.60 -5.36
C TYR A 237 6.41 -2.34 -4.50
N ASP A 238 7.45 -2.90 -5.13
CA ASP A 238 8.53 -3.59 -4.44
C ASP A 238 9.66 -2.63 -4.07
N ILE A 239 10.26 -2.86 -2.91
CA ILE A 239 11.47 -2.18 -2.47
C ILE A 239 12.65 -3.14 -2.66
N VAL A 240 13.67 -2.68 -3.35
CA VAL A 240 14.75 -3.52 -3.87
C VAL A 240 16.10 -2.88 -3.54
N ARG A 241 17.06 -3.70 -3.14
CA ARG A 241 18.46 -3.30 -2.99
C ARG A 241 19.20 -3.54 -4.30
N ALA A 242 19.82 -2.51 -4.86
CA ALA A 242 20.83 -2.67 -5.91
C ALA A 242 22.15 -3.12 -5.26
N VAL A 243 22.64 -4.30 -5.62
CA VAL A 243 23.84 -4.90 -5.01
C VAL A 243 25.11 -4.18 -5.47
N GLU A 244 25.22 -3.88 -6.76
CA GLU A 244 26.41 -3.20 -7.32
C GLU A 244 26.37 -1.68 -7.13
N GLY A 245 25.18 -1.08 -7.18
CA GLY A 245 25.02 0.37 -7.01
C GLY A 245 24.96 0.81 -5.55
N ASP A 246 24.81 -0.14 -4.62
CA ASP A 246 24.70 0.07 -3.18
C ASP A 246 23.69 1.16 -2.79
N TYR A 247 22.47 1.03 -3.31
CA TYR A 247 21.34 1.89 -2.99
C TYR A 247 20.01 1.12 -2.96
N ILE A 248 18.97 1.75 -2.45
CA ILE A 248 17.61 1.18 -2.38
C ILE A 248 16.73 1.93 -3.35
N TYR A 249 15.96 1.19 -4.14
CA TYR A 249 15.06 1.72 -5.13
C TYR A 249 13.73 0.99 -5.11
N ILE A 250 12.77 1.54 -5.86
CA ILE A 250 11.40 1.05 -5.95
C ILE A 250 11.11 0.59 -7.38
N THR A 251 10.38 -0.51 -7.51
CA THR A 251 9.92 -1.04 -8.80
C THR A 251 8.50 -1.58 -8.71
N HIS A 252 7.79 -1.64 -9.83
CA HIS A 252 6.44 -2.17 -9.91
C HIS A 252 6.31 -3.64 -9.55
N GLY A 253 7.36 -4.42 -9.79
CA GLY A 253 7.37 -5.84 -9.49
C GLY A 253 8.73 -6.43 -9.77
N PHE A 254 9.38 -6.93 -8.72
CA PHE A 254 10.67 -7.55 -8.78
C PHE A 254 10.57 -8.91 -9.49
N ARG A 255 11.48 -9.14 -10.44
CA ARG A 255 11.61 -10.38 -11.20
C ARG A 255 13.04 -10.90 -11.06
N PRO A 256 13.27 -12.02 -10.34
CA PRO A 256 14.60 -12.54 -10.09
C PRO A 256 15.43 -12.83 -11.35
N ARG A 257 14.78 -13.27 -12.43
CA ARG A 257 15.44 -13.64 -13.70
C ARG A 257 15.97 -12.44 -14.49
N ASP A 258 15.43 -11.25 -14.23
CA ASP A 258 15.75 -10.03 -14.99
C ASP A 258 16.80 -9.17 -14.27
N THR A 259 17.23 -9.56 -13.05
CA THR A 259 17.99 -8.68 -12.15
C THR A 259 19.06 -9.43 -11.35
N TYR A 260 20.09 -9.96 -12.01
CA TYR A 260 21.27 -10.57 -11.35
C TYR A 260 22.03 -9.62 -10.39
N LYS A 261 21.73 -8.31 -10.44
CA LYS A 261 22.41 -7.24 -9.70
C LYS A 261 21.57 -6.63 -8.57
N SER A 262 20.43 -7.24 -8.24
CA SER A 262 19.51 -6.70 -7.25
C SER A 262 18.94 -7.79 -6.35
N ALA A 263 18.63 -7.44 -5.11
CA ALA A 263 18.01 -8.32 -4.13
C ALA A 263 16.69 -7.72 -3.61
N PRO A 264 15.59 -8.49 -3.56
CA PRO A 264 14.33 -7.97 -3.06
C PRO A 264 14.42 -7.74 -1.55
N LEU A 265 13.98 -6.57 -1.10
CA LEU A 265 13.80 -6.28 0.33
C LEU A 265 12.36 -6.53 0.75
N LEU A 266 11.42 -6.02 -0.04
CA LEU A 266 9.98 -6.04 0.25
C LEU A 266 9.22 -6.24 -1.05
N LEU A 267 8.37 -7.27 -1.10
CA LEU A 267 7.59 -7.64 -2.28
C LEU A 267 6.13 -7.16 -2.18
N LEU A 268 5.92 -5.86 -1.95
CA LEU A 268 4.57 -5.33 -1.71
C LEU A 268 3.70 -5.26 -2.98
N SER A 269 4.28 -5.35 -4.18
CA SER A 269 3.54 -5.50 -5.45
C SER A 269 2.71 -6.79 -5.54
N ARG A 270 2.98 -7.74 -4.66
CA ARG A 270 2.21 -8.98 -4.55
C ARG A 270 0.89 -8.79 -3.84
N PHE A 271 0.64 -7.65 -3.20
CA PHE A 271 -0.54 -7.45 -2.38
C PHE A 271 -1.47 -6.42 -3.02
N ALA A 272 -2.73 -6.82 -3.20
CA ALA A 272 -3.85 -5.93 -3.39
C ALA A 272 -4.67 -5.88 -2.11
N LEU A 273 -5.09 -4.68 -1.72
CA LEU A 273 -5.83 -4.45 -0.49
C LEU A 273 -6.95 -3.44 -0.67
N PHE A 274 -7.91 -3.52 0.25
CA PHE A 274 -9.05 -2.63 0.33
C PHE A 274 -9.19 -2.08 1.75
N MET A 275 -9.68 -0.85 1.84
CA MET A 275 -9.98 -0.14 3.08
C MET A 275 -11.32 0.56 2.91
N GLU A 276 -12.25 0.37 3.84
CA GLU A 276 -13.44 1.22 3.92
C GLU A 276 -13.12 2.49 4.72
N ALA A 277 -13.73 3.61 4.33
CA ALA A 277 -13.63 4.87 5.06
C ALA A 277 -14.98 5.62 5.06
N TYR A 278 -15.37 6.18 6.20
CA TYR A 278 -16.62 6.93 6.33
C TYR A 278 -16.58 7.91 7.51
N GLY A 279 -17.29 9.03 7.36
CA GLY A 279 -17.52 9.98 8.45
C GLY A 279 -18.20 9.32 9.64
N ARG A 280 -17.81 9.71 10.85
CA ARG A 280 -18.60 9.39 12.05
C ARG A 280 -19.79 10.35 12.08
N TRP A 281 -20.99 9.82 11.91
CA TRP A 281 -22.23 10.52 12.23
C TRP A 281 -22.40 10.62 13.75
#